data_AF-A0A4Q3E6D8-F1
#
_entry.id   AF-A0A4Q3E6D8-F1
#
_cell.length_a   1.000
_cell.length_b   1.000
_cell.length_c   1.000
_cell.angle_alpha   90.00
_cell.angle_beta   90.00
_cell.angle_gamma   90.00
#
_symmetry.space_group_name_H-M   'P 1'
#
loop_
_entity.id
_entity.type
_entity.pdbx_description
1 polymer ?
#
loop_
_entity_poly.entity_id
_entity_poly.type
_entity_poly.pdbx_seq_one_letter_code
_entity_poly.pdbx_strand_id
1 'polypeptide(L)'
;MKKTLLTLLLAMAFTSVFANLTTSKWRWRNNDGTEQNATWKAAQDVPIVINDQNPFRLRAEIYNDTGDSTKRIGRGLEYALSTGGPWYAINDVSPINAFVYAGDSYYITHNQATTKQLAASRFPVFAPGNIITGGENQGQFIKIDKSYEFEWALKATANALPNTIYYFRAQNTEGNNYPRLTTGDSFTAPTILLSNGGFETDQAVWTPTNSNGSAATFSANTAARQMHTGARAFKAMVTNRSTTNSVKLTHSAFI
;
A
#
# COMPACT_ATOMS: atom_id res chain seq x y z
N MET A 1 39.01 -15.47 -26.10
CA MET A 1 38.02 -16.51 -25.74
C MET A 1 37.81 -16.70 -24.24
N LYS A 2 38.85 -16.75 -23.39
CA LYS A 2 38.66 -17.00 -21.94
C LYS A 2 37.87 -15.90 -21.19
N LYS A 3 37.99 -14.63 -21.59
CA LYS A 3 37.29 -13.50 -20.93
C LYS A 3 35.80 -13.45 -21.26
N THR A 4 35.41 -13.72 -22.52
CA THR A 4 34.00 -13.73 -22.95
C THR A 4 33.20 -14.87 -22.31
N LEU A 5 33.81 -16.04 -22.10
CA LEU A 5 33.17 -17.17 -21.42
C LEU A 5 32.88 -16.86 -19.94
N LEU A 6 33.80 -16.18 -19.26
CA LEU A 6 33.62 -15.79 -17.86
C LEU A 6 32.51 -14.74 -17.70
N THR A 7 32.39 -13.79 -18.63
CA THR A 7 31.30 -12.79 -18.63
C THR A 7 29.94 -13.45 -18.86
N LEU A 8 29.86 -14.44 -19.75
CA LEU A 8 28.62 -15.17 -20.01
C LEU A 8 28.21 -16.03 -18.80
N LEU A 9 29.17 -16.69 -18.16
CA LEU A 9 28.93 -17.48 -16.95
C LEU A 9 28.46 -16.61 -15.78
N LEU A 10 29.06 -15.42 -15.61
CA LEU A 10 28.66 -14.47 -14.58
C LEU A 10 27.26 -13.90 -14.85
N ALA A 11 26.90 -13.63 -16.11
CA ALA A 11 25.56 -13.19 -16.48
C ALA A 11 24.48 -14.26 -16.21
N MET A 12 24.80 -15.55 -16.40
CA MET A 12 23.89 -16.66 -16.07
C MET A 12 23.77 -16.89 -14.56
N ALA A 13 24.76 -16.51 -13.75
CA ALA A 13 24.72 -16.64 -12.30
C ALA A 13 23.81 -15.61 -11.61
N PHE A 14 23.39 -14.55 -12.30
CA PHE A 14 22.54 -13.49 -11.74
C PHE A 14 21.05 -13.62 -12.05
N THR A 15 20.61 -14.65 -12.76
CA THR A 15 19.17 -14.87 -13.02
C THR A 15 18.53 -15.71 -11.91
N SER A 16 18.64 -15.27 -10.66
CA SER A 16 17.75 -15.76 -9.61
C SER A 16 16.39 -15.07 -9.79
N VAL A 17 15.57 -15.62 -10.69
CA VAL A 17 14.18 -15.22 -10.83
C VAL A 17 13.46 -15.80 -9.61
N PHE A 18 13.18 -14.96 -8.61
CA PHE A 18 12.35 -15.38 -7.49
C PHE A 18 10.96 -15.69 -8.02
N ALA A 19 10.62 -16.97 -8.10
CA ALA A 19 9.29 -17.38 -8.46
C ALA A 19 8.37 -17.07 -7.27
N ASN A 20 7.58 -16.01 -7.41
CA ASN A 20 6.57 -15.59 -6.44
C ASN A 20 5.27 -16.37 -6.68
N LEU A 21 4.37 -16.34 -5.68
CA LEU A 21 3.02 -16.83 -5.88
C LEU A 21 2.29 -15.91 -6.86
N THR A 22 1.30 -16.45 -7.58
CA THR A 22 0.62 -15.70 -8.64
C THR A 22 -0.81 -15.38 -8.24
N THR A 23 -1.24 -14.14 -8.50
CA THR A 23 -2.65 -13.73 -8.45
C THR A 23 -3.20 -13.64 -9.87
N SER A 24 -4.32 -14.32 -10.18
CA SER A 24 -4.91 -14.23 -11.54
C SER A 24 -6.31 -13.65 -11.60
N LYS A 25 -7.18 -14.08 -10.69
CA LYS A 25 -8.59 -13.68 -10.65
C LYS A 25 -8.88 -12.89 -9.39
N TRP A 26 -9.71 -11.87 -9.49
CA TRP A 26 -10.16 -11.13 -8.33
C TRP A 26 -11.52 -10.50 -8.53
N ARG A 27 -12.19 -10.17 -7.42
CA ARG A 27 -13.49 -9.52 -7.46
C ARG A 27 -13.78 -8.73 -6.19
N TRP A 28 -14.46 -7.60 -6.35
CA TRP A 28 -14.89 -6.74 -5.25
C TRP A 28 -16.29 -7.09 -4.75
N ARG A 29 -16.49 -7.00 -3.44
CA ARG A 29 -17.78 -7.29 -2.77
C ARG A 29 -18.21 -6.19 -1.83
N ASN A 30 -19.53 -6.12 -1.62
CA ASN A 30 -20.12 -5.40 -0.51
C ASN A 30 -19.85 -6.14 0.80
N ASN A 31 -19.83 -5.39 1.91
CA ASN A 31 -19.77 -5.97 3.25
C ASN A 31 -21.18 -6.06 3.85
N ASP A 32 -22.09 -6.71 3.12
CA ASP A 32 -23.55 -6.72 3.34
C ASP A 32 -24.11 -8.14 3.55
N GLY A 33 -23.25 -9.12 3.78
CA GLY A 33 -23.66 -10.51 3.90
C GLY A 33 -22.49 -11.45 4.11
N THR A 34 -22.79 -12.71 4.42
CA THR A 34 -21.79 -13.77 4.51
C THR A 34 -21.12 -14.01 3.15
N GLU A 35 -20.14 -14.90 3.12
CA GLU A 35 -19.49 -15.31 1.86
C GLU A 35 -20.48 -15.77 0.78
N GLN A 36 -21.60 -16.37 1.14
CA GLN A 36 -22.57 -16.87 0.15
C GLN A 36 -23.51 -15.78 -0.35
N ASN A 37 -23.94 -14.89 0.54
CA ASN A 37 -25.07 -14.01 0.27
C ASN A 37 -24.67 -12.56 -0.05
N ALA A 38 -23.42 -12.18 0.22
CA ALA A 38 -23.00 -10.83 -0.07
C ALA A 38 -22.93 -10.53 -1.56
N THR A 39 -23.35 -9.32 -1.90
CA THR A 39 -23.46 -8.90 -3.29
C THR A 39 -22.11 -8.48 -3.88
N TRP A 40 -21.94 -8.73 -5.17
CA TRP A 40 -20.75 -8.33 -5.91
C TRP A 40 -20.82 -6.84 -6.23
N LYS A 41 -19.74 -6.08 -5.95
CA LYS A 41 -19.64 -4.66 -6.32
C LYS A 41 -19.41 -4.48 -7.83
N ALA A 42 -18.78 -5.45 -8.47
CA ALA A 42 -18.51 -5.46 -9.90
C ALA A 42 -18.40 -6.88 -10.44
N ALA A 43 -18.28 -7.04 -11.75
CA ALA A 43 -17.89 -8.30 -12.37
C ALA A 43 -16.44 -8.70 -11.98
N GLN A 44 -16.09 -9.96 -12.20
CA GLN A 44 -14.73 -10.46 -11.96
C GLN A 44 -13.72 -9.70 -12.83
N ASP A 45 -12.55 -9.39 -12.27
CA ASP A 45 -11.46 -8.66 -12.92
C ASP A 45 -11.85 -7.24 -13.41
N VAL A 46 -12.94 -6.67 -12.87
CA VAL A 46 -13.42 -5.32 -13.21
C VAL A 46 -13.19 -4.36 -12.03
N PRO A 47 -12.49 -3.23 -12.24
CA PRO A 47 -12.23 -2.27 -11.18
C PRO A 47 -13.50 -1.57 -10.73
N ILE A 48 -13.50 -1.08 -9.50
CA ILE A 48 -14.61 -0.30 -8.93
C ILE A 48 -14.21 1.17 -8.71
N VAL A 49 -15.21 2.02 -8.56
CA VAL A 49 -15.06 3.35 -7.97
C VAL A 49 -15.68 3.31 -6.57
N ILE A 50 -14.96 3.82 -5.57
CA ILE A 50 -15.50 4.01 -4.21
C ILE A 50 -15.65 5.50 -3.92
N ASN A 51 -16.72 5.87 -3.23
CA ASN A 51 -17.04 7.26 -2.89
C ASN A 51 -17.25 7.46 -1.38
N ASP A 52 -16.86 6.48 -0.55
CA ASP A 52 -17.01 6.55 0.89
C ASP A 52 -15.96 5.69 1.59
N GLN A 53 -15.95 5.74 2.92
CA GLN A 53 -15.08 4.93 3.78
C GLN A 53 -15.82 3.68 4.31
N ASN A 54 -16.91 3.27 3.68
CA ASN A 54 -17.66 2.10 4.14
C ASN A 54 -16.85 0.82 3.90
N PRO A 55 -16.96 -0.19 4.78
CA PRO A 55 -16.32 -1.47 4.57
C PRO A 55 -16.71 -2.14 3.25
N PHE A 56 -15.72 -2.69 2.57
CA PHE A 56 -15.87 -3.53 1.38
C PHE A 56 -14.89 -4.70 1.45
N ARG A 57 -14.98 -5.63 0.51
CA ARG A 57 -14.09 -6.79 0.51
C ARG A 57 -13.46 -7.01 -0.85
N LEU A 58 -12.20 -7.39 -0.83
CA LEU A 58 -11.45 -7.87 -1.98
C LEU A 58 -11.34 -9.38 -1.87
N ARG A 59 -11.76 -10.11 -2.89
CA ARG A 59 -11.46 -11.53 -3.03
C ARG A 59 -10.49 -11.74 -4.16
N ALA A 60 -9.44 -12.54 -3.94
CA ALA A 60 -8.49 -12.89 -4.98
C ALA A 60 -8.13 -14.37 -4.95
N GLU A 61 -7.95 -14.94 -6.13
CA GLU A 61 -7.35 -16.25 -6.32
C GLU A 61 -5.84 -16.13 -6.25
N ILE A 62 -5.23 -17.00 -5.45
CA ILE A 62 -3.77 -17.16 -5.35
C ILE A 62 -3.42 -18.63 -5.57
N TYR A 63 -2.36 -18.87 -6.33
CA TYR A 63 -1.86 -20.21 -6.60
C TYR A 63 -0.33 -20.23 -6.70
N ASN A 64 0.20 -21.45 -6.61
CA ASN A 64 1.62 -21.74 -6.75
C ASN A 64 1.86 -22.45 -8.08
N ASP A 65 2.52 -21.77 -9.02
CA ASP A 65 2.92 -22.28 -10.34
C ASP A 65 4.44 -22.29 -10.53
N THR A 66 5.18 -22.28 -9.44
CA THR A 66 6.62 -21.99 -9.41
C THR A 66 7.52 -23.22 -9.54
N GLY A 67 6.94 -24.41 -9.67
CA GLY A 67 7.64 -25.70 -9.62
C GLY A 67 7.93 -26.22 -8.20
N ASP A 68 7.93 -25.34 -7.18
CA ASP A 68 8.03 -25.75 -5.79
C ASP A 68 6.73 -26.42 -5.31
N SER A 69 6.83 -27.56 -4.60
CA SER A 69 5.65 -28.29 -4.11
C SER A 69 4.79 -27.46 -3.13
N THR A 70 5.42 -26.55 -2.39
CA THR A 70 4.76 -25.59 -1.50
C THR A 70 5.49 -24.25 -1.50
N LYS A 71 4.74 -23.15 -1.38
CA LYS A 71 5.27 -21.81 -1.12
C LYS A 71 4.46 -21.12 -0.03
N ARG A 72 5.12 -20.27 0.76
CA ARG A 72 4.47 -19.52 1.83
C ARG A 72 3.97 -18.18 1.30
N ILE A 73 2.68 -17.93 1.40
CA ILE A 73 2.10 -16.60 1.19
C ILE A 73 2.18 -15.79 2.48
N GLY A 74 2.39 -14.47 2.40
CA GLY A 74 2.02 -13.57 3.48
C GLY A 74 0.53 -13.23 3.35
N ARG A 75 -0.25 -13.42 4.43
CA ARG A 75 -1.70 -13.17 4.37
C ARG A 75 -2.08 -11.68 4.43
N GLY A 76 -1.10 -10.80 4.65
CA GLY A 76 -1.30 -9.36 4.54
C GLY A 76 -1.56 -8.92 3.10
N LEU A 77 -2.31 -7.84 2.95
CA LEU A 77 -2.53 -7.14 1.70
C LEU A 77 -1.62 -5.91 1.62
N GLU A 78 -1.14 -5.60 0.43
CA GLU A 78 -0.38 -4.41 0.11
C GLU A 78 -1.13 -3.59 -0.94
N TYR A 79 -0.87 -2.28 -0.98
CA TYR A 79 -1.34 -1.40 -2.05
C TYR A 79 -0.23 -0.54 -2.62
N ALA A 80 -0.42 -0.06 -3.85
CA ALA A 80 0.48 0.86 -4.54
C ALA A 80 -0.30 1.82 -5.45
N LEU A 81 0.36 2.93 -5.81
CA LEU A 81 -0.15 3.89 -6.81
C LEU A 81 0.28 3.55 -8.25
N SER A 82 1.14 2.55 -8.41
CA SER A 82 1.58 2.02 -9.69
C SER A 82 1.76 0.51 -9.59
N THR A 83 1.70 -0.21 -10.71
CA THR A 83 1.95 -1.66 -10.74
C THR A 83 3.41 -2.03 -10.45
N GLY A 84 4.34 -1.07 -10.52
CA GLY A 84 5.76 -1.26 -10.19
C GLY A 84 6.10 -0.98 -8.71
N GLY A 85 5.11 -0.60 -7.90
CA GLY A 85 5.32 -0.17 -6.52
C GLY A 85 5.71 1.31 -6.38
N PRO A 86 6.31 1.72 -5.24
CA PRO A 86 6.54 0.88 -4.05
C PRO A 86 5.23 0.36 -3.47
N TRP A 87 5.29 -0.81 -2.84
CA TRP A 87 4.14 -1.48 -2.22
C TRP A 87 4.10 -1.19 -0.72
N TYR A 88 2.95 -0.74 -0.24
CA TYR A 88 2.71 -0.37 1.14
C TYR A 88 1.84 -1.45 1.80
N ALA A 89 2.36 -2.08 2.85
CA ALA A 89 1.59 -3.04 3.63
C ALA A 89 0.41 -2.36 4.33
N ILE A 90 -0.80 -2.89 4.12
CA ILE A 90 -1.97 -2.53 4.91
C ILE A 90 -1.76 -3.11 6.30
N ASN A 91 -1.66 -2.21 7.27
CA ASN A 91 -1.60 -2.53 8.69
C ASN A 91 -2.46 -1.52 9.46
N ASP A 92 -2.98 -1.94 10.60
CA ASP A 92 -3.93 -1.14 11.40
C ASP A 92 -3.23 -0.08 12.27
N VAL A 93 -1.89 0.00 12.21
CA VAL A 93 -1.07 0.81 13.12
C VAL A 93 -0.58 2.11 12.44
N SER A 94 -0.44 2.11 11.11
CA SER A 94 0.09 3.25 10.37
C SER A 94 -0.98 4.33 10.16
N PRO A 95 -0.82 5.53 10.76
CA PRO A 95 -1.80 6.61 10.64
C PRO A 95 -1.82 7.26 9.24
N ILE A 96 -0.91 6.85 8.35
CA ILE A 96 -0.77 7.41 6.99
C ILE A 96 -1.31 6.48 5.90
N ASN A 97 -1.80 5.28 6.25
CA ASN A 97 -2.27 4.34 5.25
C ASN A 97 -3.56 4.83 4.59
N ALA A 98 -3.66 4.72 3.25
CA ALA A 98 -4.89 5.00 2.50
C ALA A 98 -6.00 3.98 2.77
N PHE A 99 -5.63 2.77 3.19
CA PHE A 99 -6.54 1.68 3.52
C PHE A 99 -6.12 1.01 4.81
N VAL A 100 -7.09 0.53 5.57
CA VAL A 100 -6.92 -0.30 6.77
C VAL A 100 -7.84 -1.51 6.66
N TYR A 101 -7.61 -2.53 7.50
CA TYR A 101 -8.59 -3.60 7.59
C TYR A 101 -9.86 -3.10 8.27
N ALA A 102 -11.00 -3.64 7.86
CA ALA A 102 -12.30 -3.21 8.37
C ALA A 102 -12.65 -3.81 9.74
N GLY A 103 -11.87 -4.77 10.24
CA GLY A 103 -12.23 -5.57 11.40
C GLY A 103 -13.25 -6.67 11.07
N ASP A 104 -13.52 -7.51 12.06
CA ASP A 104 -14.62 -8.47 11.99
C ASP A 104 -15.96 -7.74 11.89
N SER A 105 -16.97 -8.43 11.36
CA SER A 105 -18.34 -7.92 11.32
C SER A 105 -19.32 -9.02 11.69
N TYR A 106 -20.61 -8.70 11.73
CA TYR A 106 -21.65 -9.71 11.89
C TYR A 106 -21.60 -10.82 10.82
N TYR A 107 -21.06 -10.51 9.63
CA TYR A 107 -21.11 -11.40 8.48
C TYR A 107 -19.89 -12.31 8.30
N ILE A 108 -18.75 -11.90 8.84
CA ILE A 108 -17.46 -12.55 8.63
C ILE A 108 -16.57 -12.40 9.85
N THR A 109 -15.77 -13.42 10.10
CA THR A 109 -14.79 -13.46 11.19
C THR A 109 -13.41 -13.75 10.63
N HIS A 110 -12.38 -13.20 11.28
CA HIS A 110 -10.99 -13.47 10.97
C HIS A 110 -10.71 -14.98 10.90
N ASN A 111 -9.87 -15.41 9.96
CA ASN A 111 -9.46 -16.79 9.75
C ASN A 111 -10.55 -17.77 9.30
N GLN A 112 -11.79 -17.32 9.08
CA GLN A 112 -12.81 -18.17 8.48
C GLN A 112 -12.34 -18.71 7.12
N ALA A 113 -12.52 -20.02 6.90
CA ALA A 113 -12.18 -20.65 5.62
C ALA A 113 -13.08 -20.13 4.50
N THR A 114 -12.49 -19.80 3.34
CA THR A 114 -13.23 -19.39 2.15
C THR A 114 -13.78 -20.60 1.39
N THR A 115 -14.91 -20.44 0.73
CA THR A 115 -15.43 -21.31 -0.33
C THR A 115 -15.09 -20.76 -1.72
N LYS A 116 -15.20 -21.61 -2.74
CA LYS A 116 -14.94 -21.23 -4.13
C LYS A 116 -16.03 -20.29 -4.63
N GLN A 117 -15.69 -19.05 -4.96
CA GLN A 117 -16.63 -18.03 -5.45
C GLN A 117 -16.17 -17.38 -6.76
N LEU A 118 -14.89 -17.47 -7.11
CA LEU A 118 -14.36 -16.96 -8.37
C LEU A 118 -14.50 -18.01 -9.48
N ALA A 119 -14.83 -17.54 -10.69
CA ALA A 119 -14.94 -18.39 -11.87
C ALA A 119 -13.59 -18.58 -12.56
N ALA A 120 -13.45 -19.68 -13.30
CA ALA A 120 -12.27 -20.00 -14.12
C ALA A 120 -10.95 -19.99 -13.33
N SER A 121 -10.92 -20.71 -12.21
CA SER A 121 -9.70 -20.93 -11.44
C SER A 121 -8.56 -21.48 -12.30
N ARG A 122 -7.34 -21.04 -12.04
CA ARG A 122 -6.13 -21.50 -12.74
C ARG A 122 -5.98 -23.02 -12.68
N PHE A 123 -6.23 -23.60 -11.51
CA PHE A 123 -6.17 -25.04 -11.30
C PHE A 123 -7.56 -25.60 -11.01
N PRO A 124 -7.83 -26.86 -11.41
CA PRO A 124 -9.16 -27.47 -11.23
C PRO A 124 -9.47 -27.77 -9.76
N VAL A 125 -8.44 -27.99 -8.93
CA VAL A 125 -8.59 -28.34 -7.52
C VAL A 125 -8.58 -27.06 -6.68
N PHE A 126 -9.71 -26.79 -6.02
CA PHE A 126 -9.82 -25.71 -5.05
C PHE A 126 -9.34 -26.16 -3.66
N ALA A 127 -8.70 -25.25 -2.94
CA ALA A 127 -8.45 -25.37 -1.51
C ALA A 127 -8.85 -24.06 -0.81
N PRO A 128 -9.42 -24.12 0.41
CA PRO A 128 -9.79 -22.91 1.12
C PRO A 128 -8.54 -22.11 1.52
N GLY A 129 -8.57 -20.79 1.27
CA GLY A 129 -7.73 -19.84 1.97
C GLY A 129 -8.47 -19.32 3.21
N ASN A 130 -8.31 -18.04 3.51
CA ASN A 130 -8.93 -17.41 4.69
C ASN A 130 -9.57 -16.07 4.36
N ILE A 131 -10.53 -15.69 5.20
CA ILE A 131 -10.97 -14.31 5.36
C ILE A 131 -10.00 -13.59 6.30
N ILE A 132 -9.56 -12.39 5.90
CA ILE A 132 -8.61 -11.53 6.61
C ILE A 132 -9.28 -10.20 6.92
N THR A 133 -9.49 -9.96 8.20
CA THR A 133 -10.19 -8.78 8.74
C THR A 133 -9.28 -7.88 9.58
N GLY A 134 -8.00 -8.22 9.72
CA GLY A 134 -7.02 -7.49 10.55
C GLY A 134 -5.59 -7.77 10.09
N GLY A 135 -4.65 -6.92 10.52
CA GLY A 135 -3.23 -7.06 10.18
C GLY A 135 -2.60 -8.30 10.79
N GLU A 136 -2.44 -9.36 9.99
CA GLU A 136 -1.77 -10.60 10.40
C GLU A 136 -0.63 -10.97 9.45
N ASN A 137 0.54 -11.31 10.04
CA ASN A 137 1.74 -11.76 9.32
C ASN A 137 1.90 -13.29 9.31
N GLN A 138 0.88 -14.03 9.74
CA GLN A 138 0.91 -15.49 9.67
C GLN A 138 0.78 -15.90 8.21
N GLY A 139 1.82 -16.54 7.68
CA GLY A 139 1.79 -17.08 6.34
C GLY A 139 1.11 -18.43 6.26
N GLN A 140 0.54 -18.73 5.10
CA GLN A 140 -0.05 -20.04 4.77
C GLN A 140 0.77 -20.72 3.67
N PHE A 141 0.87 -22.04 3.72
CA PHE A 141 1.47 -22.82 2.63
C PHE A 141 0.46 -23.05 1.51
N ILE A 142 0.81 -22.60 0.31
CA ILE A 142 0.09 -22.78 -0.94
C ILE A 142 0.75 -23.96 -1.67
N LYS A 143 -0.01 -25.03 -1.87
CA LYS A 143 0.46 -26.20 -2.62
C LYS A 143 0.41 -25.93 -4.12
N ILE A 144 1.32 -26.54 -4.86
CA ILE A 144 1.25 -26.58 -6.33
C ILE A 144 -0.06 -27.26 -6.80
N ASP A 145 -0.48 -26.97 -8.02
CA ASP A 145 -1.67 -27.53 -8.69
C ASP A 145 -3.00 -27.29 -7.95
N LYS A 146 -3.04 -26.27 -7.10
CA LYS A 146 -4.24 -25.85 -6.38
C LYS A 146 -4.46 -24.35 -6.48
N SER A 147 -5.72 -23.98 -6.55
CA SER A 147 -6.19 -22.61 -6.45
C SER A 147 -6.77 -22.36 -5.07
N TYR A 148 -6.33 -21.26 -4.44
CA TYR A 148 -6.83 -20.79 -3.16
C TYR A 148 -7.55 -19.46 -3.36
N GLU A 149 -8.62 -19.21 -2.62
CA GLU A 149 -9.22 -17.88 -2.55
C GLU A 149 -8.94 -17.26 -1.19
N PHE A 150 -8.56 -15.99 -1.17
CA PHE A 150 -8.42 -15.20 0.04
C PHE A 150 -9.35 -14.00 -0.08
N GLU A 151 -9.94 -13.59 1.03
CA GLU A 151 -10.83 -12.43 1.08
C GLU A 151 -10.38 -11.46 2.17
N TRP A 152 -10.07 -10.21 1.79
CA TRP A 152 -9.69 -9.15 2.73
C TRP A 152 -10.85 -8.18 2.93
N ALA A 153 -11.21 -7.91 4.18
CA ALA A 153 -12.15 -6.86 4.55
C ALA A 153 -11.40 -5.55 4.76
N LEU A 154 -11.74 -4.54 3.97
CA LEU A 154 -11.00 -3.30 3.84
C LEU A 154 -11.94 -2.11 4.01
N LYS A 155 -11.39 -0.97 4.41
CA LYS A 155 -12.02 0.33 4.24
C LYS A 155 -10.97 1.37 3.90
N ALA A 156 -11.35 2.35 3.10
CA ALA A 156 -10.52 3.52 2.87
C ALA A 156 -10.45 4.38 4.14
N THR A 157 -9.36 5.11 4.32
CA THR A 157 -9.19 6.07 5.42
C THR A 157 -9.35 7.51 4.89
N ALA A 158 -9.21 8.48 5.78
CA ALA A 158 -9.10 9.89 5.41
C ALA A 158 -7.82 10.21 4.61
N ASN A 159 -6.87 9.28 4.50
CA ASN A 159 -5.64 9.46 3.74
C ASN A 159 -5.70 8.94 2.31
N ALA A 160 -6.81 8.32 1.91
CA ALA A 160 -7.01 7.97 0.52
C ALA A 160 -7.16 9.25 -0.31
N LEU A 161 -6.31 9.40 -1.34
CA LEU A 161 -6.29 10.55 -2.24
C LEU A 161 -7.54 10.52 -3.13
N PRO A 162 -8.18 11.66 -3.46
CA PRO A 162 -9.27 11.69 -4.44
C PRO A 162 -8.80 11.31 -5.84
N ASN A 163 -9.72 10.78 -6.65
CA ASN A 163 -9.51 10.48 -8.08
C ASN A 163 -8.23 9.68 -8.35
N THR A 164 -7.88 8.79 -7.43
CA THR A 164 -6.60 8.08 -7.42
C THR A 164 -6.82 6.59 -7.60
N ILE A 165 -6.05 6.00 -8.51
CA ILE A 165 -6.06 4.56 -8.75
C ILE A 165 -5.12 3.89 -7.75
N TYR A 166 -5.66 2.92 -7.02
CA TYR A 166 -4.92 2.06 -6.11
C TYR A 166 -4.90 0.64 -6.65
N TYR A 167 -3.72 0.04 -6.69
CA TYR A 167 -3.49 -1.37 -7.01
C TYR A 167 -3.25 -2.15 -5.74
N PHE A 168 -3.71 -3.40 -5.68
CA PHE A 168 -3.59 -4.26 -4.51
C PHE A 168 -2.93 -5.57 -4.88
N ARG A 169 -2.19 -6.15 -3.94
CA ARG A 169 -1.68 -7.52 -4.03
C ARG A 169 -1.57 -8.13 -2.65
N ALA A 170 -1.57 -9.46 -2.58
CA ALA A 170 -1.19 -10.13 -1.35
C ALA A 170 0.34 -10.12 -1.19
N GLN A 171 0.82 -10.18 0.04
CA GLN A 171 2.25 -10.22 0.31
C GLN A 171 2.90 -11.47 -0.32
N ASN A 172 4.05 -11.27 -0.96
CA ASN A 172 4.79 -12.29 -1.71
C ASN A 172 4.01 -12.86 -2.90
N THR A 173 3.07 -12.10 -3.47
CA THR A 173 2.45 -12.42 -4.76
C THR A 173 2.83 -11.44 -5.84
N GLU A 174 2.81 -11.90 -7.09
CA GLU A 174 2.98 -11.10 -8.29
C GLU A 174 1.87 -11.40 -9.31
N GLY A 175 1.77 -10.57 -10.34
CA GLY A 175 0.84 -10.79 -11.43
C GLY A 175 0.79 -9.62 -12.40
N ASN A 176 0.17 -9.84 -13.56
CA ASN A 176 -0.03 -8.79 -14.57
C ASN A 176 -1.41 -8.12 -14.46
N ASN A 177 -2.30 -8.66 -13.61
CA ASN A 177 -3.67 -8.18 -13.42
C ASN A 177 -3.97 -7.99 -11.93
N TYR A 178 -3.46 -6.90 -11.36
CA TYR A 178 -3.71 -6.58 -9.96
C TYR A 178 -5.16 -6.10 -9.74
N PRO A 179 -5.81 -6.51 -8.65
CA PRO A 179 -7.00 -5.83 -8.16
C PRO A 179 -6.75 -4.34 -8.06
N ARG A 180 -7.69 -3.55 -8.57
CA ARG A 180 -7.58 -2.08 -8.49
C ARG A 180 -8.94 -1.43 -8.29
N LEU A 181 -8.90 -0.27 -7.67
CA LEU A 181 -10.05 0.63 -7.54
C LEU A 181 -9.62 2.07 -7.77
N THR A 182 -10.59 2.92 -8.04
CA THR A 182 -10.42 4.37 -8.09
C THR A 182 -11.22 4.99 -6.95
N THR A 183 -10.63 5.90 -6.19
CA THR A 183 -11.36 6.76 -5.25
C THR A 183 -12.06 7.88 -6.01
N GLY A 184 -13.27 8.25 -5.62
CA GLY A 184 -14.00 9.38 -6.23
C GLY A 184 -13.73 10.73 -5.57
N ASP A 185 -14.50 11.73 -5.99
CA ASP A 185 -14.38 13.14 -5.57
C ASP A 185 -14.74 13.40 -4.10
N SER A 186 -15.45 12.48 -3.45
CA SER A 186 -15.83 12.60 -2.04
C SER A 186 -14.67 12.42 -1.07
N PHE A 187 -13.54 11.88 -1.54
CA PHE A 187 -12.31 11.85 -0.77
C PHE A 187 -11.66 13.22 -0.79
N THR A 188 -11.12 13.64 0.34
CA THR A 188 -10.29 14.84 0.41
C THR A 188 -8.84 14.42 0.41
N ALA A 189 -8.00 15.14 -0.32
CA ALA A 189 -6.56 14.89 -0.23
C ALA A 189 -6.16 15.05 1.25
N PRO A 190 -5.52 14.04 1.87
CA PRO A 190 -4.99 14.22 3.21
C PRO A 190 -4.15 15.47 3.22
N THR A 191 -4.31 16.28 4.24
CA THR A 191 -3.33 17.32 4.45
C THR A 191 -1.99 16.62 4.68
N ILE A 192 -1.05 16.84 3.76
CA ILE A 192 0.31 16.32 3.87
C ILE A 192 0.91 16.88 5.16
N LEU A 193 0.96 16.04 6.19
CA LEU A 193 1.68 16.32 7.42
C LEU A 193 3.13 15.86 7.21
N LEU A 194 4.02 16.81 6.93
CA LEU A 194 5.47 16.54 6.94
C LEU A 194 5.87 16.13 8.37
N SER A 195 6.54 14.99 8.53
CA SER A 195 7.05 14.60 9.84
C SER A 195 8.08 15.64 10.30
N ASN A 196 7.75 16.30 11.39
CA ASN A 196 8.42 17.50 11.88
C ASN A 196 9.70 17.17 12.68
N GLY A 197 10.42 16.11 12.30
CA GLY A 197 11.43 15.47 13.15
C GLY A 197 12.55 16.39 13.65
N GLY A 198 13.00 17.35 12.84
CA GLY A 198 14.03 18.31 13.26
C GLY A 198 13.52 19.58 13.96
N PHE A 199 12.21 19.72 14.15
CA PHE A 199 11.59 20.93 14.72
C PHE A 199 10.95 20.68 16.10
N GLU A 200 10.72 19.42 16.47
CA GLU A 200 10.33 19.06 17.84
C GLU A 200 11.48 19.27 18.85
N THR A 201 12.75 19.16 18.40
CA THR A 201 13.98 19.26 19.20
C THR A 201 14.76 20.58 19.01
N ASP A 202 14.05 21.70 18.79
CA ASP A 202 14.61 23.08 18.76
C ASP A 202 15.55 23.43 17.58
N GLN A 203 15.17 23.11 16.33
CA GLN A 203 15.87 23.55 15.09
C GLN A 203 17.38 23.23 15.00
N ALA A 204 17.96 22.52 15.97
CA ALA A 204 19.41 22.40 16.12
C ALA A 204 20.10 21.74 14.91
N VAL A 205 19.34 20.99 14.12
CA VAL A 205 19.80 20.28 12.91
C VAL A 205 19.50 21.03 11.62
N TRP A 206 18.93 22.23 11.68
CA TRP A 206 18.58 23.04 10.52
C TRP A 206 19.38 24.34 10.50
N THR A 207 20.18 24.53 9.45
CA THR A 207 20.94 25.78 9.25
C THR A 207 20.29 26.61 8.15
N PRO A 208 19.74 27.80 8.47
CA PRO A 208 19.26 28.72 7.46
C PRO A 208 20.42 29.48 6.82
N THR A 209 20.29 29.74 5.51
CA THR A 209 21.21 30.63 4.78
C THR A 209 20.41 31.57 3.88
N ASN A 210 20.81 32.84 3.90
CA ASN A 210 20.29 33.87 3.02
C ASN A 210 21.33 34.13 1.92
N SER A 211 20.89 34.43 0.71
CA SER A 211 21.77 34.75 -0.42
C SER A 211 21.18 35.87 -1.26
N ASN A 212 22.05 36.59 -1.97
CA ASN A 212 21.68 37.68 -2.89
C ASN A 212 20.88 38.82 -2.22
N GLY A 213 21.19 39.15 -0.97
CA GLY A 213 20.50 40.24 -0.25
C GLY A 213 19.12 39.87 0.29
N SER A 214 18.75 38.58 0.28
CA SER A 214 17.53 38.12 0.95
C SER A 214 17.60 38.36 2.46
N ALA A 215 16.45 38.69 3.03
CA ALA A 215 16.27 38.80 4.47
C ALA A 215 15.11 37.88 4.87
N ALA A 216 15.41 36.94 5.77
CA ALA A 216 14.41 36.05 6.34
C ALA A 216 14.70 35.84 7.82
N THR A 217 13.64 35.76 8.62
CA THR A 217 13.70 35.30 10.01
C THR A 217 13.16 33.87 10.08
N PHE A 218 13.79 33.06 10.93
CA PHE A 218 13.45 31.66 11.13
C PHE A 218 13.12 31.45 12.61
N SER A 219 11.99 30.83 12.90
CA SER A 219 11.56 30.58 14.28
C SER A 219 10.78 29.28 14.38
N ALA A 220 10.73 28.71 15.58
CA ALA A 220 9.72 27.72 15.90
C ALA A 220 8.34 28.43 15.91
N ASN A 221 7.35 27.81 15.31
CA ASN A 221 5.96 28.19 15.43
C ASN A 221 5.29 27.26 16.45
N THR A 222 4.63 27.84 17.44
CA THR A 222 3.93 27.13 18.52
C THR A 222 2.43 27.43 18.54
N ALA A 223 1.92 28.14 17.53
CA ALA A 223 0.50 28.50 17.45
C ALA A 223 -0.37 27.32 17.02
N ALA A 224 -1.46 27.06 17.76
CA ALA A 224 -2.29 25.85 17.71
C ALA A 224 -3.19 25.66 16.46
N ARG A 225 -2.83 26.21 15.29
CA ARG A 225 -3.73 26.20 14.10
C ARG A 225 -3.03 25.90 12.77
N GLN A 226 -1.93 25.16 12.76
CA GLN A 226 -1.27 24.77 11.50
C GLN A 226 -1.06 23.26 11.41
N MET A 227 -1.15 22.74 10.19
CA MET A 227 -1.16 21.31 9.92
C MET A 227 0.27 20.77 9.95
N HIS A 228 0.72 20.36 11.13
CA HIS A 228 1.96 19.62 11.36
C HIS A 228 1.72 18.55 12.43
N THR A 229 2.48 17.46 12.40
CA THR A 229 2.51 16.51 13.52
C THR A 229 3.54 16.98 14.55
N GLY A 230 3.09 17.26 15.77
CA GLY A 230 3.96 17.61 16.91
C GLY A 230 3.67 19.01 17.50
N ALA A 231 4.37 19.38 18.56
CA ALA A 231 4.09 20.59 19.36
C ALA A 231 4.66 21.87 18.73
N ARG A 232 5.53 21.73 17.73
CA ARG A 232 6.28 22.83 17.12
C ARG A 232 6.18 22.76 15.60
N ALA A 233 6.52 23.81 14.88
CA ALA A 233 6.71 23.79 13.43
C ALA A 233 7.75 24.80 12.99
N PHE A 234 8.23 24.71 11.76
CA PHE A 234 9.11 25.72 11.18
C PHE A 234 8.32 26.92 10.66
N LYS A 235 8.78 28.13 10.97
CA LYS A 235 8.31 29.37 10.36
C LYS A 235 9.48 30.12 9.76
N ALA A 236 9.41 30.34 8.45
CA ALA A 236 10.27 31.29 7.74
C ALA A 236 9.45 32.51 7.32
N MET A 237 9.90 33.70 7.71
CA MET A 237 9.31 34.96 7.27
C MET A 237 10.30 35.71 6.40
N VAL A 238 10.05 35.69 5.08
CA VAL A 238 10.88 36.40 4.11
C VAL A 238 10.41 37.84 3.99
N THR A 239 11.24 38.78 4.43
CA THR A 239 10.94 40.23 4.51
C THR A 239 11.49 41.03 3.33
N ASN A 240 12.50 40.50 2.61
CA ASN A 240 13.02 41.12 1.39
C ASN A 240 12.92 40.16 0.20
N ARG A 241 11.87 40.33 -0.62
CA ARG A 241 11.57 39.46 -1.78
C ARG A 241 12.01 40.13 -3.08
N SER A 242 12.72 39.38 -3.92
CA SER A 242 13.04 39.77 -5.30
C SER A 242 13.17 38.51 -6.16
N THR A 243 13.24 38.67 -7.48
CA THR A 243 13.45 37.56 -8.44
C THR A 243 14.84 36.95 -8.36
N THR A 244 15.81 37.61 -7.73
CA THR A 244 17.19 37.13 -7.54
C THR A 244 17.45 36.62 -6.12
N ASN A 245 16.52 36.83 -5.20
CA ASN A 245 16.68 36.48 -3.79
C ASN A 245 16.33 35.01 -3.56
N SER A 246 17.15 34.31 -2.77
CA SER A 246 16.86 32.94 -2.34
C SER A 246 17.04 32.79 -0.84
N VAL A 247 16.21 31.93 -0.26
CA VAL A 247 16.27 31.50 1.14
C VAL A 247 16.42 29.99 1.13
N LYS A 248 17.48 29.48 1.77
CA LYS A 248 17.78 28.04 1.78
C LYS A 248 17.82 27.52 3.22
N LEU A 249 17.23 26.36 3.42
CA LEU A 249 17.30 25.61 4.66
C LEU A 249 18.04 24.30 4.40
N THR A 250 19.07 24.00 5.20
CA THR A 250 19.88 22.79 5.05
C THR A 250 19.81 21.96 6.33
N HIS A 251 19.57 20.66 6.21
CA HIS A 251 19.57 19.72 7.34
C HIS A 251 20.96 19.11 7.53
N SER A 252 21.44 18.98 8.77
CA SER A 252 22.77 18.44 9.06
C SER A 252 22.85 16.91 9.08
N ALA A 253 21.72 16.17 9.07
CA ALA A 253 21.74 14.71 9.20
C ALA A 253 21.87 13.92 7.87
N PHE A 254 22.35 14.54 6.80
CA PHE A 254 22.81 13.84 5.60
C PHE A 254 24.24 14.28 5.29
N ILE A 255 25.20 13.69 6.01
CA ILE A 255 26.60 13.53 5.57
C ILE A 255 26.76 12.07 5.17
#